data_AF-A0A2I2G1K1-F1
#
_entry.id   AF-A0A2I2G1K1-F1
#
_cell.length_a   1.000
_cell.length_b   1.000
_cell.length_c   1.000
_cell.angle_alpha   90.00
_cell.angle_beta   90.00
_cell.angle_gamma   90.00
#
_symmetry.space_group_name_H-M   'P 1'
#
loop_
_entity.id
_entity.type
_entity.pdbx_description
1 polymer ?
#
loop_
_entity_poly.entity_id
_entity_poly.type
_entity_poly.pdbx_seq_one_letter_code
_entity_poly.pdbx_strand_id
1 'polypeptide(L)'
;MFDFDDDASRREKCYTTVAELPSFVDPKQPPSTRLPFSAIGGHSFLHTVEVLLPEKAYAAIESSVDSKLQKLRYARVFMSLSALIEGEFFNTYIKSGNILMISEGRSGSDNVFSLRDGILRLELGKEVYERTGLTGKPIRSGGRKHGKERYLVELNLRLPSMLHGKKGFERIVWAFKNVLNHAVAWLFYDLQSESGGISQDDQSLKGNHPHIIDCEPSRTYHRDVLVPPFKSATNTEAGPTEDLNVSCNELSEWLAMVTLQSSLVSSHDDTDPYLCRYSVPDAEDAESSDLVSLRWHGFASPKWVMQLFITLLQEIGRYAPASSAWFALSASALGRDVVDGKDGYTIMTLPPTNMVDDSEGGEQDKPAGSQSIKHRPFVCWEYVGASTLET
;
A
#
# COMPACT_ATOMS: atom_id res chain seq x y z
N MET A 1 11.06 -38.71 0.47
CA MET A 1 10.84 -37.32 0.89
C MET A 1 9.43 -37.00 0.46
N PHE A 2 8.50 -36.89 1.40
CA PHE A 2 7.09 -36.72 1.08
C PHE A 2 6.89 -35.25 0.68
N ASP A 3 6.70 -35.00 -0.62
CA ASP A 3 6.20 -33.72 -1.12
C ASP A 3 4.75 -33.60 -0.66
N PHE A 4 4.54 -32.82 0.41
CA PHE A 4 3.22 -32.32 0.73
C PHE A 4 2.93 -31.20 -0.27
N ASP A 5 2.11 -31.48 -1.29
CA ASP A 5 1.53 -30.44 -2.15
C ASP A 5 0.75 -29.46 -1.23
N ASP A 6 1.30 -28.27 -0.98
CA ASP A 6 0.60 -27.18 -0.29
C ASP A 6 -0.33 -26.47 -1.28
N ASP A 7 -1.52 -27.05 -1.51
CA ASP A 7 -2.55 -26.51 -2.41
C ASP A 7 -2.98 -25.06 -2.06
N ALA A 8 -2.70 -24.60 -0.83
CA ALA A 8 -2.99 -23.24 -0.40
C ALA A 8 -2.05 -22.18 -1.00
N SER A 9 -0.84 -22.56 -1.42
CA SER A 9 0.14 -21.64 -2.05
C SER A 9 -0.28 -21.16 -3.45
N ARG A 10 -1.21 -21.89 -4.10
CA ARG A 10 -1.71 -21.63 -5.46
C ARG A 10 -2.89 -20.66 -5.52
N ARG A 11 -3.38 -20.20 -4.37
CA ARG A 11 -4.56 -19.33 -4.26
C ARG A 11 -4.16 -17.93 -3.84
N GLU A 12 -4.93 -16.95 -4.29
CA GLU A 12 -4.87 -15.60 -3.75
C GLU A 12 -5.24 -15.68 -2.26
N LYS A 13 -4.44 -15.03 -1.42
CA LYS A 13 -4.59 -15.01 0.03
C LYS A 13 -4.94 -13.61 0.48
N CYS A 14 -5.85 -13.54 1.44
CA CYS A 14 -6.15 -12.33 2.19
C CYS A 14 -5.81 -12.60 3.65
N TYR A 15 -4.82 -11.87 4.18
CA TYR A 15 -4.47 -11.95 5.60
C TYR A 15 -5.24 -10.87 6.35
N THR A 16 -6.10 -11.29 7.26
CA THR A 16 -6.91 -10.38 8.09
C THR A 16 -6.26 -10.24 9.46
N THR A 17 -6.05 -9.00 9.90
CA THR A 17 -5.59 -8.68 11.26
C THR A 17 -6.57 -7.72 11.91
N VAL A 18 -6.99 -8.06 13.13
CA VAL A 18 -7.80 -7.19 14.00
C VAL A 18 -6.96 -6.86 15.22
N ALA A 19 -6.78 -5.57 15.50
CA ALA A 19 -6.01 -5.10 16.66
C ALA A 19 -6.37 -3.65 17.01
N GLU A 20 -5.72 -3.11 18.04
CA GLU A 20 -5.87 -1.72 18.46
C GLU A 20 -4.68 -0.87 18.05
N LEU A 21 -4.96 0.37 17.64
CA LEU A 21 -3.93 1.37 17.38
C LEU A 21 -3.31 1.85 18.70
N PRO A 22 -2.02 2.21 18.69
CA PRO A 22 -1.39 2.87 19.83
C PRO A 22 -2.16 4.14 20.24
N SER A 23 -2.26 4.38 21.56
CA SER A 23 -2.91 5.58 22.11
C SER A 23 -2.30 6.89 21.60
N PHE A 24 -1.01 6.86 21.24
CA PHE A 24 -0.32 7.97 20.60
C PHE A 24 0.56 7.46 19.46
N VAL A 25 0.46 8.12 18.31
CA VAL A 25 1.28 7.89 17.13
C VAL A 25 2.04 9.18 16.81
N ASP A 26 3.36 9.16 16.97
CA ASP A 26 4.20 10.29 16.57
C ASP A 26 4.27 10.36 15.04
N PRO A 27 3.82 11.47 14.40
CA PRO A 27 3.92 11.64 12.95
C PRO A 27 5.34 11.56 12.40
N LYS A 28 6.34 11.91 13.21
CA LYS A 28 7.75 11.91 12.79
C LYS A 28 8.39 10.54 12.91
N GLN A 29 7.86 9.69 13.78
CA GLN A 29 8.39 8.37 14.07
C GLN A 29 7.24 7.36 14.23
N PRO A 30 6.49 7.07 13.15
CA PRO A 30 5.47 6.04 13.20
C PRO A 30 6.08 4.67 13.53
N PRO A 31 5.34 3.78 14.22
CA PRO A 31 5.75 2.40 14.40
C PRO A 31 6.08 1.76 13.04
N SER A 32 7.15 0.99 12.95
CA SER A 32 7.56 0.37 11.67
C SER A 32 7.27 -1.13 11.59
N THR A 33 7.15 -1.80 12.74
CA THR A 33 7.03 -3.26 12.82
C THR A 33 5.63 -3.74 13.17
N ARG A 34 4.77 -2.86 13.68
CA ARG A 34 3.40 -3.21 14.09
C ARG A 34 2.44 -2.93 12.96
N LEU A 35 1.40 -3.75 12.84
CA LEU A 35 0.26 -3.45 11.97
C LEU A 35 -0.53 -2.26 12.53
N PRO A 36 -1.16 -1.45 11.65
CA PRO A 36 -1.15 -1.58 10.19
C PRO A 36 0.09 -0.94 9.53
N PHE A 37 1.00 -0.35 10.32
CA PHE A 37 2.13 0.42 9.79
C PHE A 37 3.13 -0.41 8.98
N SER A 38 3.38 -1.65 9.40
CA SER A 38 4.22 -2.60 8.66
C SER A 38 3.61 -2.98 7.30
N ALA A 39 2.28 -3.06 7.18
CA ALA A 39 1.61 -3.30 5.90
C ALA A 39 1.84 -2.11 4.95
N ILE A 40 1.68 -0.87 5.44
CA ILE A 40 1.96 0.34 4.66
C ILE A 40 3.41 0.35 4.18
N GLY A 41 4.38 0.15 5.09
CA GLY A 41 5.81 0.15 4.76
C GLY A 41 6.28 -1.04 3.92
N GLY A 42 5.52 -2.13 3.93
CA GLY A 42 5.80 -3.37 3.21
C GLY A 42 5.57 -3.30 1.70
N HIS A 43 4.84 -2.29 1.20
CA HIS A 43 4.49 -2.14 -0.21
C HIS A 43 5.25 -0.97 -0.84
N SER A 44 6.26 -1.29 -1.65
CA SER A 44 7.21 -0.31 -2.21
C SER A 44 6.61 0.61 -3.27
N PHE A 45 5.82 0.04 -4.16
CA PHE A 45 5.36 0.68 -5.40
C PHE A 45 3.85 0.64 -5.40
N LEU A 46 3.21 1.78 -5.14
CA LEU A 46 1.75 1.88 -5.01
C LEU A 46 1.18 2.63 -6.21
N HIS A 47 0.15 2.05 -6.82
CA HIS A 47 -0.49 2.59 -8.02
C HIS A 47 -1.75 3.40 -7.71
N THR A 48 -2.56 2.90 -6.80
CA THR A 48 -3.84 3.52 -6.44
C THR A 48 -3.95 3.53 -4.93
N VAL A 49 -4.33 4.69 -4.40
CA VAL A 49 -4.63 4.88 -2.98
C VAL A 49 -6.02 5.46 -2.91
N GLU A 50 -6.90 4.85 -2.12
CA GLU A 50 -8.27 5.28 -1.94
C GLU A 50 -8.60 5.39 -0.46
N VAL A 51 -9.29 6.45 -0.08
CA VAL A 51 -9.82 6.64 1.27
C VAL A 51 -11.32 6.77 1.17
N LEU A 52 -12.04 5.89 1.86
CA LEU A 52 -13.49 5.95 2.06
C LEU A 52 -13.78 6.39 3.49
N LEU A 53 -14.62 7.41 3.66
CA LEU A 53 -15.01 7.92 4.98
C LEU A 53 -16.40 8.59 4.91
N PRO A 54 -17.08 8.81 6.05
CA PRO A 54 -18.32 9.58 6.08
C PRO A 54 -18.13 11.00 5.54
N GLU A 55 -19.06 11.48 4.73
CA GLU A 55 -18.99 12.84 4.15
C GLU A 55 -18.92 13.91 5.25
N LYS A 56 -19.66 13.72 6.35
CA LYS A 56 -19.61 14.61 7.53
C LYS A 56 -18.21 14.68 8.16
N ALA A 57 -17.50 13.55 8.22
CA ALA A 57 -16.15 13.51 8.76
C ALA A 57 -15.16 14.18 7.79
N TYR A 58 -15.31 13.95 6.48
CA TYR A 58 -14.49 14.61 5.47
C TYR A 58 -14.66 16.13 5.48
N ALA A 59 -15.89 16.62 5.51
CA ALA A 59 -16.19 18.05 5.57
C ALA A 59 -15.52 18.75 6.76
N ALA A 60 -15.32 18.04 7.88
CA ALA A 60 -14.65 18.56 9.07
C ALA A 60 -13.11 18.62 8.92
N ILE A 61 -12.51 17.80 8.05
CA ILE A 61 -11.05 17.66 7.95
C ILE A 61 -10.46 18.11 6.61
N GLU A 62 -11.28 18.35 5.57
CA GLU A 62 -10.82 18.59 4.18
C GLU A 62 -9.71 19.65 4.10
N SER A 63 -9.96 20.85 4.65
CA SER A 63 -8.97 21.94 4.64
C SER A 63 -7.68 21.60 5.39
N SER A 64 -7.76 20.77 6.43
CA SER A 64 -6.61 20.32 7.21
C SER A 64 -5.80 19.26 6.46
N VAL A 65 -6.48 18.33 5.80
CA VAL A 65 -5.84 17.32 4.94
C VAL A 65 -5.14 18.00 3.77
N ASP A 66 -5.81 18.93 3.09
CA ASP A 66 -5.26 19.66 1.93
C ASP A 66 -4.05 20.54 2.29
N SER A 67 -3.99 21.04 3.53
CA SER A 67 -2.86 21.88 3.99
C SER A 67 -1.70 21.09 4.57
N LYS A 68 -1.94 19.91 5.17
CA LYS A 68 -0.91 19.08 5.80
C LYS A 68 -0.31 18.04 4.87
N LEU A 69 -1.08 17.55 3.90
CA LEU A 69 -0.64 16.53 2.98
C LEU A 69 0.04 17.18 1.78
N GLN A 70 1.25 16.71 1.46
CA GLN A 70 1.93 17.15 0.25
C GLN A 70 1.17 16.65 -0.98
N LYS A 71 1.03 17.51 -1.99
CA LYS A 71 0.47 17.12 -3.28
C LYS A 71 1.32 16.00 -3.88
N LEU A 72 0.68 14.87 -4.15
CA LEU A 72 1.35 13.71 -4.70
C LEU A 72 1.79 14.00 -6.13
N ARG A 73 3.08 13.80 -6.42
CA ARG A 73 3.66 14.04 -7.74
C ARG A 73 4.73 13.02 -8.03
N TYR A 74 4.76 12.55 -9.27
CA TYR A 74 5.82 11.68 -9.76
C TYR A 74 6.27 12.12 -11.15
N ALA A 75 7.37 11.56 -11.62
CA ALA A 75 7.82 11.77 -12.99
C ALA A 75 7.80 10.48 -13.79
N ARG A 76 7.47 10.60 -15.06
CA ARG A 76 7.77 9.59 -16.06
C ARG A 76 9.01 10.01 -16.84
N VAL A 77 10.04 9.17 -16.85
CA VAL A 77 11.30 9.43 -17.58
C VAL A 77 11.57 8.29 -18.56
N PHE A 78 12.26 8.59 -19.66
CA PHE A 78 12.67 7.58 -20.63
C PHE A 78 14.19 7.49 -20.64
N MET A 79 14.74 6.40 -20.11
CA MET A 79 16.19 6.25 -19.95
C MET A 79 16.62 4.78 -19.94
N SER A 80 17.88 4.54 -20.32
CA SER A 80 18.51 3.22 -20.25
C SER A 80 19.03 2.93 -18.84
N LEU A 81 19.29 1.66 -18.55
CA LEU A 81 19.93 1.25 -17.28
C LEU A 81 21.35 1.83 -17.14
N SER A 82 22.06 2.06 -18.26
CA SER A 82 23.39 2.68 -18.21
C SER A 82 23.35 4.10 -17.65
N ALA A 83 22.30 4.87 -17.99
CA ALA A 83 22.13 6.23 -17.49
C ALA A 83 21.86 6.29 -15.98
N LEU A 84 21.38 5.20 -15.35
CA LEU A 84 21.23 5.13 -13.90
C LEU A 84 22.59 5.06 -13.19
N ILE A 85 23.59 4.43 -13.81
CA ILE A 85 24.89 4.15 -13.18
C ILE A 85 26.02 5.06 -13.66
N GLU A 86 25.67 6.12 -14.41
CA GLU A 86 26.61 7.08 -14.98
C GLU A 86 26.25 8.52 -14.56
N GLY A 87 27.25 9.41 -14.62
CA GLY A 87 27.06 10.84 -14.47
C GLY A 87 26.52 11.29 -13.10
N GLU A 88 25.82 12.42 -13.11
CA GLU A 88 25.29 13.01 -11.89
C GLU A 88 24.13 12.22 -11.29
N PHE A 89 23.32 11.56 -12.12
CA PHE A 89 22.18 10.77 -11.65
C PHE A 89 22.60 9.73 -10.60
N PHE A 90 23.69 9.00 -10.88
CA PHE A 90 24.21 7.97 -9.98
C PHE A 90 24.65 8.54 -8.63
N ASN A 91 25.34 9.68 -8.62
CA ASN A 91 25.82 10.29 -7.39
C ASN A 91 24.69 10.96 -6.59
N THR A 92 23.84 11.72 -7.27
CA THR A 92 22.75 12.50 -6.66
C THR A 92 21.69 11.58 -6.07
N TYR A 93 21.15 10.65 -6.86
CA TYR A 93 19.98 9.87 -6.42
C TYR A 93 20.28 8.50 -5.84
N ILE A 94 21.36 7.85 -6.29
CA ILE A 94 21.67 6.49 -5.87
C ILE A 94 22.64 6.48 -4.69
N LYS A 95 23.76 7.22 -4.77
CA LYS A 95 24.75 7.25 -3.68
C LYS A 95 24.30 8.08 -2.48
N SER A 96 23.81 9.30 -2.73
CA SER A 96 23.47 10.25 -1.66
C SER A 96 21.96 10.34 -1.41
N GLY A 97 21.16 10.27 -2.47
CA GLY A 97 19.70 10.42 -2.43
C GLY A 97 18.96 9.14 -2.06
N ASN A 98 17.63 9.21 -2.06
CA ASN A 98 16.77 8.04 -1.94
C ASN A 98 15.55 8.15 -2.86
N ILE A 99 15.49 7.27 -3.86
CA ILE A 99 14.45 7.29 -4.89
C ILE A 99 13.77 5.92 -5.00
N LEU A 100 12.54 5.96 -5.50
CA LEU A 100 11.81 4.80 -6.01
C LEU A 100 11.72 4.92 -7.53
N MET A 101 12.10 3.85 -8.21
CA MET A 101 11.82 3.72 -9.64
C MET A 101 11.33 2.34 -10.00
N ILE A 102 10.46 2.28 -11.00
CA ILE A 102 10.00 1.04 -11.61
C ILE A 102 9.80 1.25 -13.11
N SER A 103 10.30 0.31 -13.91
CA SER A 103 10.17 0.36 -15.37
C SER A 103 8.79 -0.12 -15.81
N GLU A 104 8.46 0.17 -17.07
CA GLU A 104 7.36 -0.50 -17.75
C GLU A 104 7.57 -2.03 -17.83
N GLY A 105 6.46 -2.77 -18.01
CA GLY A 105 6.44 -4.22 -18.16
C GLY A 105 5.55 -4.90 -17.13
N ARG A 106 5.22 -6.17 -17.37
CA ARG A 106 4.47 -7.02 -16.44
C ARG A 106 5.40 -7.99 -15.73
N SER A 107 5.43 -7.91 -14.40
CA SER A 107 6.12 -8.86 -13.54
C SER A 107 5.77 -10.30 -13.90
N GLY A 108 6.77 -11.18 -13.95
CA GLY A 108 6.62 -12.58 -14.33
C GLY A 108 6.53 -12.84 -15.84
N SER A 109 6.40 -11.81 -16.69
CA SER A 109 6.27 -11.96 -18.15
C SER A 109 7.32 -11.17 -18.94
N ASP A 110 7.44 -9.88 -18.68
CA ASP A 110 8.33 -8.95 -19.38
C ASP A 110 9.59 -8.69 -18.55
N ASN A 111 10.66 -8.14 -19.13
CA ASN A 111 11.79 -7.72 -18.30
C ASN A 111 11.39 -6.46 -17.51
N VAL A 112 11.44 -6.52 -16.19
CA VAL A 112 11.04 -5.43 -15.31
C VAL A 112 12.21 -5.05 -14.43
N PHE A 113 12.43 -3.75 -14.28
CA PHE A 113 13.51 -3.20 -13.48
C PHE A 113 12.91 -2.34 -12.37
N SER A 114 13.45 -2.47 -11.16
CA SER A 114 13.03 -1.61 -10.05
C SER A 114 14.22 -1.18 -9.21
N LEU A 115 14.14 0.02 -8.67
CA LEU A 115 15.18 0.61 -7.84
C LEU A 115 14.54 1.12 -6.55
N ARG A 116 15.00 0.59 -5.43
CA ARG A 116 14.59 1.01 -4.09
C ARG A 116 15.78 0.88 -3.15
N ASP A 117 15.97 1.86 -2.26
CA ASP A 117 17.01 1.84 -1.23
C ASP A 117 18.43 1.61 -1.79
N GLY A 118 18.69 2.07 -3.03
CA GLY A 118 19.95 1.88 -3.74
C GLY A 118 20.19 0.46 -4.27
N ILE A 119 19.19 -0.41 -4.21
CA ILE A 119 19.22 -1.77 -4.77
C ILE A 119 18.45 -1.77 -6.09
N LEU A 120 19.15 -2.02 -7.19
CA LEU A 120 18.57 -2.20 -8.51
C LEU A 120 18.26 -3.69 -8.72
N ARG A 121 16.98 -4.01 -8.84
CA ARG A 121 16.47 -5.34 -9.14
C ARG A 121 16.17 -5.44 -10.63
N LEU A 122 16.67 -6.50 -11.26
CA LEU A 122 16.41 -6.82 -12.66
C LEU A 122 15.69 -8.18 -12.71
N GLU A 123 14.44 -8.15 -13.13
CA GLU A 123 13.67 -9.34 -13.44
C GLU A 123 13.86 -9.64 -14.93
N LEU A 124 14.53 -10.74 -15.24
CA LEU A 124 14.97 -11.07 -16.60
C LEU A 124 14.44 -12.41 -17.06
N GLY A 125 14.03 -12.50 -18.32
CA GLY A 125 13.86 -13.79 -18.99
C GLY A 125 15.20 -14.51 -19.17
N LYS A 126 15.18 -15.85 -19.19
CA LYS A 126 16.37 -16.71 -19.32
C LYS A 126 17.40 -16.25 -20.34
N GLU A 127 16.98 -16.03 -21.60
CA GLU A 127 17.88 -15.66 -22.69
C GLU A 127 18.63 -14.35 -22.41
N VAL A 128 17.90 -13.34 -21.93
CA VAL A 128 18.49 -12.03 -21.60
C VAL A 128 19.43 -12.16 -20.40
N TYR A 129 19.01 -12.89 -19.36
CA TYR A 129 19.84 -13.17 -18.20
C TYR A 129 21.18 -13.81 -18.57
N GLU A 130 21.16 -14.91 -19.33
CA GLU A 130 22.36 -15.63 -19.76
C GLU A 130 23.31 -14.73 -20.56
N ARG A 131 22.77 -13.86 -21.43
CA ARG A 131 23.54 -12.90 -22.20
C ARG A 131 24.16 -11.78 -21.36
N THR A 132 23.46 -11.29 -20.32
CA THR A 132 24.04 -10.28 -19.43
C THR A 132 25.26 -10.81 -18.67
N GLY A 133 25.28 -12.13 -18.43
CA GLY A 133 26.27 -12.77 -17.58
C GLY A 133 26.29 -12.19 -16.17
N LEU A 134 25.20 -11.60 -15.66
CA LEU A 134 25.16 -11.12 -14.28
C LEU A 134 24.83 -12.28 -13.32
N THR A 135 25.22 -12.15 -12.05
CA THR A 135 24.88 -13.16 -11.04
C THR A 135 23.46 -12.90 -10.55
N GLY A 136 22.55 -13.82 -10.85
CA GLY A 136 21.16 -13.78 -10.38
C GLY A 136 20.73 -15.11 -9.77
N LYS A 137 19.52 -15.12 -9.21
CA LYS A 137 18.85 -16.31 -8.70
C LYS A 137 17.67 -16.64 -9.62
N PRO A 138 17.41 -17.91 -9.94
CA PRO A 138 16.21 -18.27 -10.68
C PRO A 138 14.96 -17.87 -9.87
N ILE A 139 14.01 -17.27 -10.54
CA ILE A 139 12.65 -17.08 -10.05
C ILE A 139 11.93 -18.39 -10.35
N ARG A 140 11.63 -19.17 -9.31
CA ARG A 140 10.98 -20.48 -9.50
C ARG A 140 9.58 -20.26 -10.06
N SER A 141 9.32 -20.67 -11.30
CA SER A 141 7.95 -20.68 -11.83
C SER A 141 7.27 -21.93 -11.26
N GLY A 142 6.49 -21.79 -10.18
CA GLY A 142 5.88 -22.88 -9.41
C GLY A 142 5.16 -23.91 -10.30
N GLY A 143 5.86 -24.99 -10.66
CA GLY A 143 5.31 -26.16 -11.36
C GLY A 143 4.71 -25.96 -12.75
N ARG A 144 4.68 -24.75 -13.32
CA ARG A 144 4.12 -24.55 -14.66
C ARG A 144 5.01 -25.24 -15.70
N LYS A 145 4.53 -26.38 -16.21
CA LYS A 145 5.15 -27.18 -17.29
C LYS A 145 5.51 -26.38 -18.56
N HIS A 146 4.97 -25.16 -18.69
CA HIS A 146 5.22 -24.21 -19.79
C HIS A 146 5.58 -22.78 -19.33
N GLY A 147 5.93 -22.56 -18.05
CA GLY A 147 6.40 -21.26 -17.57
C GLY A 147 7.78 -20.93 -18.14
N LYS A 148 7.95 -19.73 -18.73
CA LYS A 148 9.28 -19.27 -19.14
C LYS A 148 10.15 -19.15 -17.89
N GLU A 149 11.33 -19.75 -17.89
CA GLU A 149 12.31 -19.58 -16.82
C GLU A 149 12.75 -18.11 -16.73
N ARG A 150 12.78 -17.57 -15.51
CA ARG A 150 13.12 -16.18 -15.23
C ARG A 150 14.13 -16.09 -14.10
N TYR A 151 14.86 -14.99 -14.04
CA TYR A 151 15.94 -14.77 -13.08
C TYR A 151 15.84 -13.38 -12.47
N LEU A 152 16.10 -13.30 -11.18
CA LEU A 152 16.21 -12.06 -10.42
C LEU A 152 17.69 -11.75 -10.18
N VAL A 153 18.15 -10.60 -10.66
CA VAL A 153 19.47 -10.04 -10.37
C VAL A 153 19.28 -8.87 -9.41
N GLU A 154 19.95 -8.89 -8.26
CA GLU A 154 19.92 -7.79 -7.30
C GLU A 154 21.30 -7.14 -7.22
N LEU A 155 21.36 -5.85 -7.53
CA LEU A 155 22.59 -5.05 -7.55
C LEU A 155 22.49 -3.97 -6.48
N ASN A 156 23.21 -4.13 -5.36
CA ASN A 156 23.34 -3.04 -4.40
C ASN A 156 24.35 -2.02 -4.92
N LEU A 157 23.83 -0.94 -5.50
CA LEU A 157 24.58 0.11 -6.16
C LEU A 157 25.31 1.05 -5.18
N ARG A 158 25.04 0.96 -3.87
CA ARG A 158 25.69 1.75 -2.82
C ARG A 158 26.96 1.11 -2.27
N LEU A 159 27.28 -0.12 -2.66
CA LEU A 159 28.52 -0.77 -2.20
C LEU A 159 29.78 0.00 -2.65
N PRO A 160 30.86 -0.01 -1.85
CA PRO A 160 32.13 0.61 -2.22
C PRO A 160 32.76 0.05 -3.50
N SER A 161 32.36 -1.16 -3.91
CA SER A 161 32.79 -1.81 -5.16
C SER A 161 32.07 -1.29 -6.41
N MET A 162 30.98 -0.52 -6.24
CA MET A 162 30.17 0.04 -7.33
C MET A 162 30.72 1.40 -7.76
N LEU A 163 31.93 1.36 -8.32
CA LEU A 163 32.70 2.50 -8.82
C LEU A 163 33.42 2.09 -10.10
N HIS A 164 33.56 3.03 -11.04
CA HIS A 164 34.31 2.80 -12.27
C HIS A 164 35.75 2.35 -11.99
N GLY A 165 36.24 1.44 -12.83
CA GLY A 165 37.55 0.79 -12.69
C GLY A 165 37.55 -0.48 -11.83
N LYS A 166 36.46 -0.79 -11.11
CA LYS A 166 36.32 -2.07 -10.41
C LYS A 166 35.71 -3.13 -11.33
N LYS A 167 36.35 -4.30 -11.43
CA LYS A 167 35.91 -5.40 -12.32
C LYS A 167 34.43 -5.76 -12.20
N GLY A 168 33.90 -5.76 -10.97
CA GLY A 168 32.49 -6.07 -10.72
C GLY A 168 31.55 -5.02 -11.30
N PHE A 169 31.86 -3.74 -11.12
CA PHE A 169 31.07 -2.64 -11.68
C PHE A 169 31.20 -2.54 -13.20
N GLU A 170 32.40 -2.74 -13.75
CA GLU A 170 32.62 -2.75 -15.21
C GLU A 170 31.81 -3.86 -15.90
N ARG A 171 31.59 -5.01 -15.24
CA ARG A 171 30.70 -6.06 -15.76
C ARG A 171 29.24 -5.59 -15.85
N ILE A 172 28.77 -4.82 -14.86
CA ILE A 172 27.43 -4.22 -14.87
C ILE A 172 27.31 -3.18 -15.99
N VAL A 173 28.29 -2.29 -16.09
CA VAL A 173 28.38 -1.29 -17.17
C VAL A 173 28.35 -1.96 -18.54
N TRP A 174 29.12 -3.03 -18.73
CA TRP A 174 29.11 -3.80 -19.98
C TRP A 174 27.74 -4.39 -20.28
N ALA A 175 27.09 -5.02 -19.29
CA ALA A 175 25.75 -5.60 -19.47
C ALA A 175 24.72 -4.53 -19.88
N PHE A 176 24.77 -3.34 -19.27
CA PHE A 176 23.83 -2.25 -19.59
C PHE A 176 24.14 -1.57 -20.92
N LYS A 177 25.38 -1.61 -21.42
CA LYS A 177 25.73 -1.04 -22.73
C LYS A 177 25.53 -1.99 -23.90
N ASN A 178 25.64 -3.29 -23.68
CA ASN A 178 25.69 -4.28 -24.76
C ASN A 178 24.48 -5.22 -24.81
N VAL A 179 23.78 -5.43 -23.68
CA VAL A 179 22.67 -6.38 -23.60
C VAL A 179 21.38 -5.67 -23.21
N LEU A 180 21.38 -4.92 -22.12
CA LEU A 180 20.24 -4.14 -21.63
C LEU A 180 20.36 -2.67 -22.03
N ASN A 181 20.60 -2.45 -23.33
CA ASN A 181 21.00 -1.15 -23.90
C ASN A 181 19.85 -0.30 -24.44
N HIS A 182 18.62 -0.82 -24.37
CA HIS A 182 17.44 -0.07 -24.75
C HIS A 182 17.00 0.86 -23.62
N ALA A 183 16.54 2.05 -24.00
CA ALA A 183 15.83 2.92 -23.08
C ALA A 183 14.41 2.38 -22.86
N VAL A 184 13.93 2.50 -21.63
CA VAL A 184 12.58 2.10 -21.22
C VAL A 184 11.92 3.25 -20.49
N ALA A 185 10.58 3.22 -20.43
CA ALA A 185 9.84 4.13 -19.57
C ALA A 185 10.01 3.73 -18.10
N TRP A 186 10.25 4.72 -17.25
CA TRP A 186 10.32 4.59 -15.81
C TRP A 186 9.33 5.53 -15.15
N LEU A 187 8.73 5.07 -14.07
CA LEU A 187 8.17 5.94 -13.06
C LEU A 187 9.25 6.26 -12.03
N PHE A 188 9.34 7.52 -11.62
CA PHE A 188 10.33 8.07 -10.72
C PHE A 188 9.65 8.83 -9.59
N TYR A 189 10.12 8.59 -8.37
CA TYR A 189 9.71 9.31 -7.16
C TYR A 189 10.90 9.51 -6.23
N ASP A 190 11.19 10.74 -5.85
CA ASP A 190 12.19 11.10 -4.85
C ASP A 190 11.58 11.16 -3.44
N LEU A 191 12.08 10.28 -2.56
CA LEU A 191 11.61 10.15 -1.18
C LEU A 191 12.15 11.25 -0.26
N GLN A 192 13.20 11.95 -0.67
CA GLN A 192 13.81 13.06 0.07
C GLN A 192 13.22 14.41 -0.31
N SER A 193 12.54 14.49 -1.46
CA SER A 193 11.88 15.70 -1.92
C SER A 193 10.85 16.23 -0.91
N GLU A 194 10.92 17.52 -0.62
CA GLU A 194 9.92 18.23 0.18
C GLU A 194 8.62 18.50 -0.59
N SER A 195 8.58 18.23 -1.91
CA SER A 195 7.45 18.52 -2.79
C SER A 195 6.64 17.27 -3.18
N GLY A 196 6.52 16.29 -2.28
CA GLY A 196 5.63 15.14 -2.49
C GLY A 196 6.04 14.21 -3.64
N GLY A 197 7.34 14.15 -3.94
CA GLY A 197 7.95 13.17 -4.85
C GLY A 197 8.89 13.74 -5.89
N ILE A 198 8.66 14.94 -6.45
CA ILE A 198 9.63 15.58 -7.35
C ILE A 198 9.44 17.09 -7.37
N SER A 199 10.55 17.84 -7.40
CA SER A 199 10.55 19.29 -7.56
C SER A 199 10.43 19.69 -9.04
N GLN A 200 9.72 20.78 -9.34
CA GLN A 200 9.63 21.28 -10.73
C GLN A 200 10.99 21.70 -11.31
N ASP A 201 11.92 22.09 -10.44
CA ASP A 201 13.22 22.64 -10.84
C ASP A 201 14.38 21.64 -10.76
N ASP A 202 14.10 20.35 -10.57
CA ASP A 202 15.15 19.35 -10.37
C ASP A 202 16.10 19.27 -11.57
N GLN A 203 17.30 19.84 -11.40
CA GLN A 203 18.30 19.98 -12.46
C GLN A 203 18.86 18.62 -12.88
N SER A 204 18.90 17.65 -11.96
CA SER A 204 19.54 16.37 -12.20
C SER A 204 18.72 15.40 -13.06
N LEU A 205 17.43 15.71 -13.28
CA LEU A 205 16.57 15.01 -14.24
C LEU A 205 16.45 15.72 -15.59
N LYS A 206 16.89 16.99 -15.73
CA LYS A 206 16.65 17.80 -16.96
C LYS A 206 17.18 17.15 -18.24
N GLY A 207 18.25 16.36 -18.16
CA GLY A 207 18.79 15.62 -19.31
C GLY A 207 17.91 14.48 -19.82
N ASN A 208 16.96 13.99 -19.02
CA ASN A 208 16.09 12.85 -19.33
C ASN A 208 14.65 13.26 -19.68
N HIS A 209 14.40 14.56 -19.87
CA HIS A 209 13.09 15.14 -20.20
C HIS A 209 11.92 14.57 -19.37
N PRO A 210 11.95 14.74 -18.03
CA PRO A 210 10.94 14.17 -17.15
C PRO A 210 9.57 14.77 -17.45
N HIS A 211 8.59 13.90 -17.67
CA HIS A 211 7.19 14.27 -17.71
C HIS A 211 6.62 14.19 -16.30
N ILE A 212 6.53 15.35 -15.65
CA ILE A 212 5.99 15.48 -14.29
C ILE A 212 4.46 15.32 -14.33
N ILE A 213 3.92 14.48 -13.45
CA ILE A 213 2.50 14.17 -13.35
C ILE A 213 2.04 14.50 -11.93
N ASP A 214 1.07 15.41 -11.83
CA ASP A 214 0.38 15.74 -10.59
C ASP A 214 -0.78 14.75 -10.36
N CYS A 215 -0.82 14.13 -9.18
CA CYS A 215 -1.89 13.23 -8.76
C CYS A 215 -2.89 13.98 -7.86
N GLU A 216 -3.92 14.56 -8.46
CA GLU A 216 -5.03 15.12 -7.68
C GLU A 216 -6.04 14.03 -7.31
N PRO A 217 -6.63 14.08 -6.10
CA PRO A 217 -7.65 13.12 -5.71
C PRO A 217 -8.92 13.31 -6.53
N SER A 218 -9.36 12.24 -7.19
CA SER A 218 -10.73 12.14 -7.68
C SER A 218 -11.68 11.90 -6.50
N ARG A 219 -12.78 12.65 -6.46
CA ARG A 219 -13.80 12.57 -5.40
C ARG A 219 -15.05 11.90 -5.94
N THR A 220 -15.52 10.87 -5.25
CA THR A 220 -16.79 10.20 -5.54
C THR A 220 -17.68 10.26 -4.31
N TYR A 221 -18.90 10.75 -4.47
CA TYR A 221 -19.88 10.82 -3.39
C TYR A 221 -20.85 9.66 -3.52
N HIS A 222 -21.09 8.96 -2.41
CA HIS A 222 -22.04 7.86 -2.31
C HIS A 222 -23.18 8.30 -1.40
N ARG A 223 -24.40 8.31 -1.92
CA ARG A 223 -25.58 8.81 -1.21
C ARG A 223 -26.37 7.67 -0.58
N ASP A 224 -26.94 7.93 0.59
CA ASP A 224 -27.90 7.05 1.25
C ASP A 224 -27.38 5.60 1.42
N VAL A 225 -26.09 5.44 1.73
CA VAL A 225 -25.44 4.13 1.91
C VAL A 225 -25.74 3.59 3.29
N LEU A 226 -26.22 2.35 3.38
CA LEU A 226 -26.34 1.63 4.65
C LEU A 226 -24.95 1.25 5.15
N VAL A 227 -24.57 1.83 6.29
CA VAL A 227 -23.30 1.55 6.99
C VAL A 227 -23.56 0.51 8.08
N PRO A 228 -22.91 -0.66 8.02
CA PRO A 228 -23.09 -1.71 9.02
C PRO A 228 -22.55 -1.29 10.39
N PRO A 229 -23.14 -1.77 11.49
CA PRO A 229 -22.60 -1.55 12.82
C PRO A 229 -21.23 -2.24 12.98
N PHE A 230 -20.23 -1.55 13.55
CA PHE A 230 -18.88 -2.10 13.69
C PHE A 230 -18.66 -2.99 14.92
N LYS A 231 -19.69 -3.24 15.74
CA LYS A 231 -19.58 -3.90 17.05
C LYS A 231 -18.93 -5.29 16.92
N SER A 232 -19.37 -6.08 15.94
CA SER A 232 -18.90 -7.45 15.69
C SER A 232 -17.42 -7.52 15.30
N ALA A 233 -16.88 -6.45 14.69
CA ALA A 233 -15.46 -6.35 14.31
C ALA A 233 -14.54 -5.83 15.44
N THR A 234 -15.08 -5.48 16.61
CA THR A 234 -14.32 -4.90 17.75
C THR A 234 -14.09 -5.84 18.92
N ASN A 235 -14.81 -6.98 18.99
CA ASN A 235 -14.69 -7.93 20.09
C ASN A 235 -13.39 -8.74 20.01
N THR A 236 -12.32 -8.19 20.58
CA THR A 236 -10.98 -8.81 20.59
C THR A 236 -10.73 -9.65 21.85
N GLU A 237 -11.62 -9.59 22.83
CA GLU A 237 -11.44 -10.19 24.17
C GLU A 237 -11.56 -11.73 24.21
N ALA A 238 -12.20 -12.35 23.22
CA ALA A 238 -12.46 -13.79 23.20
C ALA A 238 -11.51 -14.61 22.30
N GLY A 239 -10.49 -13.98 21.70
CA GLY A 239 -9.67 -14.60 20.65
C GLY A 239 -10.39 -14.66 19.29
N PRO A 240 -9.73 -15.18 18.23
CA PRO A 240 -10.33 -15.28 16.91
C PRO A 240 -11.45 -16.33 16.92
N THR A 241 -12.69 -15.87 17.07
CA THR A 241 -13.89 -16.71 16.89
C THR A 241 -14.19 -16.85 15.40
N GLU A 242 -14.89 -17.93 15.02
CA GLU A 242 -15.42 -18.09 13.67
C GLU A 242 -16.27 -16.88 13.25
N ASP A 243 -17.03 -16.33 14.20
CA ASP A 243 -17.85 -15.13 14.05
C ASP A 243 -17.04 -13.86 13.69
N LEU A 244 -15.85 -13.68 14.26
CA LEU A 244 -14.99 -12.53 13.94
C LEU A 244 -14.47 -12.60 12.50
N ASN A 245 -14.15 -13.80 12.02
CA ASN A 245 -13.71 -14.00 10.64
C ASN A 245 -14.85 -13.72 9.65
N VAL A 246 -16.06 -14.20 9.93
CA VAL A 246 -17.26 -13.91 9.12
C VAL A 246 -17.50 -12.41 9.06
N SER A 247 -17.52 -11.74 10.22
CA SER A 247 -17.74 -10.29 10.32
C SER A 247 -16.71 -9.47 9.53
N CYS A 248 -15.42 -9.85 9.60
CA CYS A 248 -14.38 -9.16 8.84
C CYS A 248 -14.50 -9.39 7.33
N ASN A 249 -14.92 -10.58 6.90
CA ASN A 249 -15.12 -10.87 5.48
C ASN A 249 -16.30 -10.08 4.92
N GLU A 250 -17.43 -10.10 5.62
CA GLU A 250 -18.64 -9.34 5.32
C GLU A 250 -18.37 -7.83 5.24
N LEU A 251 -17.57 -7.30 6.18
CA LEU A 251 -17.15 -5.90 6.16
C LEU A 251 -16.25 -5.57 4.96
N SER A 252 -15.33 -6.47 4.60
CA SER A 252 -14.51 -6.30 3.39
C SER A 252 -15.33 -6.34 2.11
N GLU A 253 -16.36 -7.19 2.05
CA GLU A 253 -17.28 -7.29 0.93
C GLU A 253 -18.11 -6.01 0.81
N TRP A 254 -18.65 -5.51 1.92
CA TRP A 254 -19.34 -4.23 1.96
C TRP A 254 -18.46 -3.07 1.47
N LEU A 255 -17.21 -2.97 1.92
CA LEU A 255 -16.26 -1.96 1.41
C LEU A 255 -16.07 -2.07 -0.10
N ALA A 256 -15.97 -3.29 -0.64
CA ALA A 256 -15.87 -3.51 -2.08
C ALA A 256 -17.14 -3.07 -2.82
N MET A 257 -18.33 -3.38 -2.27
CA MET A 257 -19.61 -2.98 -2.86
C MET A 257 -19.80 -1.47 -2.90
N VAL A 258 -19.37 -0.75 -1.86
CA VAL A 258 -19.34 0.72 -1.84
C VAL A 258 -18.37 1.25 -2.89
N THR A 259 -17.17 0.69 -2.99
CA THR A 259 -16.15 1.11 -3.95
C THR A 259 -16.59 0.89 -5.41
N LEU A 260 -17.40 -0.15 -5.64
CA LEU A 260 -18.03 -0.46 -6.93
C LEU A 260 -19.26 0.40 -7.24
N GLN A 261 -19.69 1.27 -6.31
CA GLN A 261 -20.92 2.06 -6.43
C GLN A 261 -22.15 1.16 -6.67
N SER A 262 -22.19 0.00 -6.02
CA SER A 262 -23.33 -0.92 -6.15
C SER A 262 -24.59 -0.32 -5.54
N SER A 263 -25.74 -0.51 -6.19
CA SER A 263 -27.04 -0.10 -5.63
C SER A 263 -27.42 -0.93 -4.39
N LEU A 264 -26.85 -2.12 -4.23
CA LEU A 264 -27.17 -3.07 -3.16
C LEU A 264 -26.75 -2.61 -1.75
N VAL A 265 -25.93 -1.57 -1.66
CA VAL A 265 -25.58 -0.94 -0.36
C VAL A 265 -26.44 0.29 -0.07
N SER A 266 -27.38 0.65 -0.94
CA SER A 266 -28.29 1.77 -0.72
C SER A 266 -29.39 1.41 0.28
N SER A 267 -29.79 2.38 1.09
CA SER A 267 -30.98 2.29 1.95
C SER A 267 -32.31 2.23 1.18
N HIS A 268 -32.26 2.41 -0.14
CA HIS A 268 -33.39 2.34 -1.04
C HIS A 268 -33.31 1.14 -1.99
N ASP A 269 -32.45 0.16 -1.71
CA ASP A 269 -32.38 -1.05 -2.53
C ASP A 269 -33.72 -1.81 -2.53
N ASP A 270 -34.19 -2.15 -3.73
CA ASP A 270 -35.41 -2.92 -3.96
C ASP A 270 -35.15 -4.19 -4.80
N THR A 271 -33.88 -4.59 -4.90
CA THR A 271 -33.46 -5.72 -5.72
C THR A 271 -34.17 -7.00 -5.28
N ASP A 272 -34.74 -7.72 -6.25
CA ASP A 272 -35.41 -9.00 -6.00
C ASP A 272 -34.43 -10.01 -5.36
N PRO A 273 -34.76 -10.59 -4.18
CA PRO A 273 -33.93 -11.61 -3.52
C PRO A 273 -33.65 -12.86 -4.37
N TYR A 274 -34.47 -13.14 -5.39
CA TYR A 274 -34.21 -14.21 -6.36
C TYR A 274 -33.05 -13.87 -7.31
N LEU A 275 -32.78 -12.58 -7.56
CA LEU A 275 -31.70 -12.09 -8.41
C LEU A 275 -30.39 -11.89 -7.64
N CYS A 276 -30.47 -11.32 -6.43
CA CYS A 276 -29.31 -11.10 -5.57
C CYS A 276 -29.64 -11.39 -4.12
N ARG A 277 -28.76 -12.13 -3.44
CA ARG A 277 -28.89 -12.46 -2.01
C ARG A 277 -27.95 -11.67 -1.12
N TYR A 278 -27.17 -10.75 -1.69
CA TYR A 278 -26.30 -9.90 -0.92
C TYR A 278 -27.16 -8.97 -0.05
N SER A 279 -26.77 -8.84 1.21
CA SER A 279 -27.36 -7.89 2.15
C SER A 279 -26.24 -7.23 2.94
N VAL A 280 -26.44 -5.96 3.31
CA VAL A 280 -25.50 -5.26 4.19
C VAL A 280 -25.38 -6.01 5.53
N PRO A 281 -24.16 -6.16 6.09
CA PRO A 281 -23.97 -6.88 7.35
C PRO A 281 -24.79 -6.23 8.48
N ASP A 282 -25.47 -7.05 9.28
CA ASP A 282 -26.36 -6.58 10.35
C ASP A 282 -27.34 -5.46 9.88
N ALA A 283 -27.94 -5.63 8.70
CA ALA A 283 -28.77 -4.60 8.04
C ALA A 283 -29.90 -4.01 8.92
N GLU A 284 -30.42 -4.77 9.89
CA GLU A 284 -31.45 -4.30 10.82
C GLU A 284 -30.96 -3.16 11.73
N ASP A 285 -29.66 -3.14 12.03
CA ASP A 285 -28.98 -2.16 12.88
C ASP A 285 -28.14 -1.15 12.05
N ALA A 286 -28.16 -1.26 10.72
CA ALA A 286 -27.39 -0.40 9.83
C ALA A 286 -28.01 1.00 9.72
N GLU A 287 -27.16 2.02 9.67
CA GLU A 287 -27.60 3.42 9.54
C GLU A 287 -27.30 3.95 8.14
N SER A 288 -28.26 4.66 7.54
CA SER A 288 -28.05 5.36 6.27
C SER A 288 -27.15 6.58 6.47
N SER A 289 -26.06 6.67 5.70
CA SER A 289 -25.13 7.79 5.71
C SER A 289 -24.57 8.06 4.32
N ASP A 290 -24.30 9.35 4.05
CA ASP A 290 -23.51 9.76 2.90
C ASP A 290 -22.02 9.52 3.15
N LEU A 291 -21.34 8.97 2.15
CA LEU A 291 -19.91 8.66 2.16
C LEU A 291 -19.20 9.39 1.03
N VAL A 292 -17.88 9.53 1.17
CA VAL A 292 -17.01 10.07 0.13
C VAL A 292 -15.78 9.17 -0.04
N SER A 293 -15.46 8.86 -1.30
CA SER A 293 -14.20 8.24 -1.70
C SER A 293 -13.25 9.31 -2.25
N LEU A 294 -12.02 9.35 -1.74
CA LEU A 294 -10.90 10.12 -2.28
C LEU A 294 -9.92 9.15 -2.92
N ARG A 295 -9.76 9.19 -4.25
CA ARG A 295 -8.90 8.25 -4.98
C ARG A 295 -7.78 8.99 -5.71
N TRP A 296 -6.55 8.67 -5.33
CA TRP A 296 -5.31 9.06 -6.02
C TRP A 296 -4.87 7.91 -6.92
N HIS A 297 -4.63 8.22 -8.19
CA HIS A 297 -4.21 7.26 -9.21
C HIS A 297 -2.90 7.72 -9.84
N GLY A 298 -1.89 6.85 -9.89
CA GLY A 298 -0.58 7.19 -10.42
C GLY A 298 0.53 6.39 -9.74
N PHE A 299 1.51 7.07 -9.14
CA PHE A 299 2.62 6.43 -8.46
C PHE A 299 2.87 7.09 -7.09
N ALA A 300 2.62 6.33 -6.02
CA ALA A 300 2.74 6.78 -4.64
C ALA A 300 3.82 6.00 -3.88
N SER A 301 4.42 6.67 -2.90
CA SER A 301 5.39 6.05 -2.00
C SER A 301 4.70 5.59 -0.70
N PRO A 302 5.20 4.52 -0.05
CA PRO A 302 4.74 4.13 1.28
C PRO A 302 4.88 5.24 2.32
N LYS A 303 5.90 6.10 2.19
CA LYS A 303 6.08 7.28 3.06
C LYS A 303 4.91 8.27 2.94
N TRP A 304 4.45 8.54 1.72
CA TRP A 304 3.31 9.43 1.49
C TRP A 304 2.01 8.82 2.02
N VAL A 305 1.76 7.53 1.79
CA VAL A 305 0.56 6.85 2.31
C VAL A 305 0.56 6.80 3.83
N MET A 306 1.74 6.61 4.44
CA MET A 306 1.90 6.69 5.90
C MET A 306 1.52 8.08 6.44
N GLN A 307 1.96 9.15 5.76
CA GLN A 307 1.59 10.52 6.14
C GLN A 307 0.08 10.72 6.03
N LEU A 308 -0.54 10.30 4.93
CA LEU A 308 -1.99 10.34 4.75
C LEU A 308 -2.72 9.60 5.88
N PHE A 309 -2.31 8.37 6.19
CA PHE A 309 -2.91 7.56 7.25
C PHE A 309 -2.84 8.25 8.62
N ILE A 310 -1.67 8.79 9.00
CA ILE A 310 -1.49 9.49 10.27
C ILE A 310 -2.30 10.79 10.30
N THR A 311 -2.32 11.55 9.21
CA THR A 311 -3.13 12.78 9.11
C THR A 311 -4.61 12.46 9.28
N LEU A 312 -5.14 11.46 8.58
CA LEU A 312 -6.54 11.04 8.74
C LEU A 312 -6.83 10.64 10.18
N LEU A 313 -5.98 9.81 10.79
CA LEU A 313 -6.13 9.35 12.17
C LEU A 313 -6.22 10.51 13.16
N GLN A 314 -5.34 11.51 13.03
CA GLN A 314 -5.29 12.66 13.93
C GLN A 314 -6.45 13.64 13.71
N GLU A 315 -6.77 13.96 12.46
CA GLU A 315 -7.76 14.97 12.14
C GLU A 315 -9.18 14.46 12.36
N ILE A 316 -9.47 13.21 11.98
CA ILE A 316 -10.76 12.57 12.29
C ILE A 316 -10.93 12.42 13.80
N GLY A 317 -9.89 12.03 14.52
CA GLY A 317 -9.94 11.94 15.99
C GLY A 317 -10.19 13.27 16.70
N ARG A 318 -9.84 14.40 16.09
CA ARG A 318 -10.00 15.76 16.67
C ARG A 318 -11.31 16.43 16.28
N TYR A 319 -11.72 16.29 15.03
CA TYR A 319 -12.78 17.12 14.44
C TYR A 319 -14.04 16.33 14.08
N ALA A 320 -13.96 15.02 13.88
CA ALA A 320 -15.14 14.24 13.52
C ALA A 320 -15.98 13.86 14.76
N PRO A 321 -17.32 13.82 14.64
CA PRO A 321 -18.18 13.22 15.66
C PRO A 321 -17.82 11.75 15.88
N ALA A 322 -17.96 11.25 17.11
CA ALA A 322 -17.54 9.89 17.47
C ALA A 322 -18.19 8.80 16.59
N SER A 323 -19.46 8.94 16.22
CA SER A 323 -20.18 8.01 15.34
C SER A 323 -19.69 8.03 13.89
N SER A 324 -19.11 9.14 13.42
CA SER A 324 -18.54 9.28 12.08
C SER A 324 -17.01 9.20 12.07
N ALA A 325 -16.39 8.87 13.21
CA ALA A 325 -14.95 8.88 13.36
C ALA A 325 -14.33 7.56 12.87
N TRP A 326 -14.57 7.17 11.62
CA TRP A 326 -14.00 5.99 10.98
C TRP A 326 -13.57 6.31 9.55
N PHE A 327 -12.65 5.52 9.00
CA PHE A 327 -12.27 5.56 7.60
C PHE A 327 -11.64 4.25 7.16
N ALA A 328 -11.77 3.91 5.88
CA ALA A 328 -11.04 2.82 5.23
C ALA A 328 -10.02 3.40 4.25
N LEU A 329 -8.75 3.00 4.39
CA LEU A 329 -7.65 3.36 3.50
C LEU A 329 -7.21 2.11 2.75
N SER A 330 -7.35 2.12 1.43
CA SER A 330 -7.01 1.03 0.52
C SER A 330 -5.84 1.45 -0.36
N ALA A 331 -4.86 0.59 -0.55
CA ALA A 331 -3.73 0.84 -1.43
C ALA A 331 -3.43 -0.40 -2.28
N SER A 332 -3.39 -0.21 -3.61
CA SER A 332 -3.08 -1.26 -4.58
C SER A 332 -1.65 -1.12 -5.09
N ALA A 333 -0.93 -2.23 -5.19
CA ALA A 333 0.44 -2.25 -5.69
C ALA A 333 0.50 -1.99 -7.21
N LEU A 334 1.58 -1.36 -7.66
CA LEU A 334 1.90 -1.20 -9.07
C LEU A 334 2.56 -2.47 -9.60
N GLY A 335 1.72 -3.45 -9.91
CA GLY A 335 2.14 -4.80 -10.27
C GLY A 335 2.45 -5.66 -9.03
N ARG A 336 2.35 -6.97 -9.21
CA ARG A 336 2.60 -7.94 -8.13
C ARG A 336 4.09 -8.04 -7.84
N ASP A 337 4.46 -8.06 -6.57
CA ASP A 337 5.81 -8.43 -6.18
C ASP A 337 6.08 -9.86 -6.65
N VAL A 338 7.16 -10.04 -7.40
CA VAL A 338 7.53 -11.33 -7.99
C VAL A 338 7.80 -12.38 -6.92
N VAL A 339 8.32 -11.95 -5.76
CA VAL A 339 8.75 -12.84 -4.68
C VAL A 339 7.64 -13.08 -3.67
N ASP A 340 7.05 -12.00 -3.15
CA ASP A 340 6.09 -12.08 -2.06
C ASP A 340 4.63 -12.06 -2.53
N GLY A 341 4.36 -11.83 -3.82
CA GLY A 341 2.99 -11.78 -4.37
C GLY A 341 2.12 -10.63 -3.86
N LYS A 342 2.68 -9.70 -3.09
CA LYS A 342 1.97 -8.56 -2.48
C LYS A 342 1.26 -7.73 -3.54
N ASP A 343 -0.06 -7.57 -3.39
CA ASP A 343 -0.95 -6.89 -4.34
C ASP A 343 -1.59 -5.62 -3.74
N GLY A 344 -1.50 -5.45 -2.42
CA GLY A 344 -2.02 -4.27 -1.73
C GLY A 344 -2.57 -4.57 -0.35
N TYR A 345 -3.25 -3.60 0.23
CA TYR A 345 -3.91 -3.74 1.52
C TYR A 345 -5.09 -2.79 1.66
N THR A 346 -5.98 -3.11 2.60
CA THR A 346 -7.05 -2.23 3.07
C THR A 346 -6.98 -2.15 4.59
N ILE A 347 -6.99 -0.94 5.14
CA ILE A 347 -6.97 -0.68 6.58
C ILE A 347 -8.22 0.10 6.92
N MET A 348 -9.11 -0.50 7.70
CA MET A 348 -10.29 0.18 8.24
C MET A 348 -10.04 0.53 9.70
N THR A 349 -10.04 1.83 10.00
CA THR A 349 -10.05 2.31 11.38
C THR A 349 -11.49 2.47 11.84
N LEU A 350 -11.78 1.95 13.02
CA LEU A 350 -13.12 1.94 13.58
C LEU A 350 -13.29 3.12 14.55
N PRO A 351 -14.54 3.48 14.92
CA PRO A 351 -14.80 4.46 15.97
C PRO A 351 -14.13 4.06 17.30
N PRO A 352 -13.69 5.03 18.12
CA PRO A 352 -13.07 4.73 19.40
C PRO A 352 -14.07 4.07 20.35
N THR A 353 -13.64 3.00 21.03
CA THR A 353 -14.40 2.34 22.09
C THR A 353 -13.99 2.92 23.44
N ASN A 354 -14.97 3.14 24.33
CA ASN A 354 -14.68 3.44 25.72
C ASN A 354 -14.65 2.09 26.46
N MET A 355 -13.47 1.58 26.81
CA MET A 355 -13.41 0.55 27.85
C MET A 355 -13.64 1.24 29.20
N VAL A 356 -14.73 0.85 29.89
CA VAL A 356 -14.88 1.14 31.30
C VAL A 356 -13.94 0.19 32.03
N ASP A 357 -12.99 0.72 32.79
CA ASP A 357 -12.22 -0.08 33.74
C ASP A 357 -13.22 -0.69 34.74
N ASP A 358 -13.64 -1.94 34.52
CA ASP A 358 -14.38 -2.74 35.49
C ASP A 358 -13.41 -3.17 36.61
N SER A 359 -12.93 -2.18 37.35
CA SER A 359 -12.37 -2.33 38.67
C SER A 359 -13.48 -2.03 39.69
N GLU A 360 -14.51 -2.89 39.75
CA GLU A 360 -15.40 -2.90 40.90
C GLU A 360 -14.62 -3.37 42.14
N GLY A 361 -14.25 -2.43 43.00
CA GLY A 361 -13.62 -2.76 44.27
C GLY A 361 -13.04 -1.57 45.05
N GLY A 362 -13.91 -0.69 45.56
CA GLY A 362 -13.60 0.16 46.72
C GLY A 362 -13.66 1.67 46.47
N GLU A 363 -14.64 2.32 47.07
CA GLU A 363 -14.67 3.77 47.25
C GLU A 363 -13.42 4.26 47.99
N GLN A 364 -12.52 4.97 47.29
CA GLN A 364 -11.68 6.02 47.86
C GLN A 364 -11.05 6.87 46.75
N ASP A 365 -11.43 8.15 46.73
CA ASP A 365 -10.82 9.31 46.05
C ASP A 365 -9.95 9.06 44.80
N LYS A 366 -10.58 9.06 43.61
CA LYS A 366 -9.84 9.26 42.33
C LYS A 366 -9.48 10.74 42.18
N PRO A 367 -8.22 11.10 41.88
CA PRO A 367 -7.85 12.48 41.59
C PRO A 367 -8.47 12.93 40.26
N ALA A 368 -8.94 14.17 40.21
CA ALA A 368 -9.41 14.80 38.98
C ALA A 368 -8.29 14.87 37.94
N GLY A 369 -8.27 13.92 37.01
CA GLY A 369 -7.25 13.86 35.95
C GLY A 369 -7.12 12.56 35.15
N SER A 370 -7.92 11.50 35.39
CA SER A 370 -7.87 10.30 34.55
C SER A 370 -8.55 10.56 33.20
N GLN A 371 -7.78 11.00 32.19
CA GLN A 371 -8.24 10.96 30.80
C GLN A 371 -8.51 9.50 30.44
N SER A 372 -9.75 9.15 30.09
CA SER A 372 -10.06 7.81 29.57
C SER A 372 -9.18 7.58 28.33
N ILE A 373 -8.33 6.56 28.35
CA ILE A 373 -7.55 6.19 27.18
C ILE A 373 -8.55 5.68 26.14
N LYS A 374 -8.76 6.43 25.07
CA LYS A 374 -9.63 6.01 23.96
C LYS A 374 -8.82 5.07 23.07
N HIS A 375 -9.19 3.80 23.09
CA HIS A 375 -8.61 2.81 22.20
C HIS A 375 -9.33 2.88 20.85
N ARG A 376 -8.56 2.79 19.77
CA ARG A 376 -9.10 2.81 18.41
C ARG A 376 -8.82 1.48 17.73
N PRO A 377 -9.82 0.60 17.60
CA PRO A 377 -9.64 -0.66 16.88
C PRO A 377 -9.47 -0.42 15.38
N PHE A 378 -8.79 -1.36 14.72
CA PHE A 378 -8.65 -1.40 13.28
C PHE A 378 -8.73 -2.84 12.76
N VAL A 379 -9.16 -2.97 11.51
CA VAL A 379 -9.06 -4.19 10.72
C VAL A 379 -8.15 -3.92 9.53
N CYS A 380 -7.21 -4.82 9.27
CA CYS A 380 -6.27 -4.74 8.16
C CYS A 380 -6.35 -6.01 7.32
N TRP A 381 -6.65 -5.86 6.04
CA TRP A 381 -6.62 -6.92 5.04
C TRP A 381 -5.39 -6.72 4.16
N GLU A 382 -4.45 -7.65 4.16
CA GLU A 382 -3.31 -7.66 3.24
C GLU A 382 -3.58 -8.66 2.11
N TYR A 383 -3.56 -8.16 0.88
CA TYR A 383 -3.82 -8.95 -0.32
C TYR A 383 -2.51 -9.48 -0.88
N VAL A 384 -2.41 -10.79 -0.94
CA VAL A 384 -1.30 -11.50 -1.57
C VAL A 384 -1.87 -12.28 -2.74
N GLY A 385 -1.53 -11.84 -3.95
CA GLY A 385 -1.83 -12.59 -5.15
C GLY A 385 -1.25 -14.00 -5.05
N ALA A 386 -1.86 -14.95 -5.77
CA ALA A 386 -1.40 -16.33 -5.78
C ALA A 386 0.10 -16.36 -6.07
N SER A 387 0.87 -17.00 -5.18
CA SER A 387 2.31 -17.04 -5.30
C SER A 387 2.68 -17.67 -6.62
N THR A 388 3.53 -17.01 -7.41
CA THR A 388 4.16 -17.67 -8.56
C THR A 388 5.28 -18.63 -8.13
N LEU A 389 5.58 -18.73 -6.83
CA LEU A 389 6.70 -19.42 -6.22
C LEU A 389 6.22 -20.39 -5.13
N GLU A 390 6.51 -21.69 -5.25
CA GLU A 390 6.45 -22.64 -4.13
C GLU A 390 7.86 -22.84 -3.53
N THR A 391 7.94 -22.91 -2.20
CA THR A 391 9.14 -22.96 -1.34
C THR A 391 9.98 -24.22 -1.47
#